data_AF-A0A2E9WSJ3-F1
#
_entry.id   AF-A0A2E9WSJ3-F1
#
_cell.length_a   1.000
_cell.length_b   1.000
_cell.length_c   1.000
_cell.angle_alpha   90.00
_cell.angle_beta   90.00
_cell.angle_gamma   90.00
#
_symmetry.space_group_name_H-M   'P 1'
#
loop_
_entity.id
_entity.type
_entity.pdbx_description
1 polymer ?
#
loop_
_entity_poly.entity_id
_entity_poly.type
_entity_poly.pdbx_seq_one_letter_code
_entity_poly.pdbx_strand_id
1 'polypeptide(L)'
;MSTFFNAPATRAAMAEIQELQEDIMTGIAVRGMNQPTSEEGHLYINKMRQLLEKQRNFMFRLHLETEDPDALEMKEQILESAKFLGLKDGQNISQFFETLSDTLEKLENDLPSN
;
A
#
# COMPACT_ATOMS: atom_id res chain seq x y z
N MET A 1 -15.72 -4.47 16.17
CA MET A 1 -14.40 -4.91 15.71
C MET A 1 -14.08 -6.22 16.38
N SER A 2 -13.82 -7.23 15.57
CA SER A 2 -13.49 -8.58 15.99
C SER A 2 -12.19 -8.70 16.82
N THR A 3 -11.93 -9.91 17.35
CA THR A 3 -10.71 -10.21 18.11
C THR A 3 -9.44 -10.01 17.28
N PHE A 4 -9.46 -10.35 15.98
CA PHE A 4 -8.35 -10.11 15.05
C PHE A 4 -7.96 -8.63 14.99
N PHE A 5 -8.95 -7.75 14.81
CA PHE A 5 -8.72 -6.30 14.73
C PHE A 5 -8.37 -5.66 16.06
N ASN A 6 -8.80 -6.26 17.18
CA ASN A 6 -8.44 -5.76 18.51
C ASN A 6 -7.03 -6.16 18.97
N ALA A 7 -6.39 -7.12 18.28
CA ALA A 7 -5.05 -7.55 18.61
C ALA A 7 -4.04 -6.37 18.49
N PRO A 8 -3.18 -6.13 19.50
CA PRO A 8 -2.26 -4.99 19.50
C PRO A 8 -1.39 -4.90 18.23
N ALA A 9 -0.89 -6.03 17.75
CA ALA A 9 -0.08 -6.09 16.54
C ALA A 9 -0.87 -5.71 15.27
N THR A 10 -2.13 -6.12 15.17
CA THR A 10 -3.01 -5.78 14.04
C THR A 10 -3.35 -4.30 14.04
N ARG A 11 -3.71 -3.74 15.22
CA ARG A 11 -3.97 -2.30 15.35
C ARG A 11 -2.76 -1.44 15.02
N ALA A 12 -1.57 -1.84 15.49
CA ALA A 12 -0.34 -1.15 15.15
C ALA A 12 -0.08 -1.15 13.64
N ALA A 13 -0.24 -2.31 12.98
CA ALA A 13 -0.08 -2.41 11.53
C ALA A 13 -1.06 -1.52 10.77
N MET A 14 -2.33 -1.47 11.18
CA MET A 14 -3.34 -0.59 10.57
C MET A 14 -3.02 0.88 10.76
N ALA A 15 -2.60 1.28 11.97
CA ALA A 15 -2.22 2.65 12.27
C ALA A 15 -1.02 3.10 11.43
N GLU A 16 0.01 2.26 11.31
CA GLU A 16 1.19 2.54 10.47
C GLU A 16 0.82 2.68 8.98
N ILE A 17 -0.08 1.83 8.47
CA ILE A 17 -0.58 1.93 7.09
C ILE A 17 -1.32 3.26 6.89
N GLN A 18 -2.20 3.61 7.82
CA GLN A 18 -3.00 4.83 7.73
C GLN A 18 -2.11 6.08 7.80
N GLU A 19 -1.15 6.13 8.72
CA GLU A 19 -0.21 7.24 8.85
C GLU A 19 0.61 7.44 7.56
N LEU A 20 1.13 6.35 6.98
CA LEU A 20 1.85 6.41 5.70
C LEU A 20 0.95 6.90 4.55
N GLN A 21 -0.30 6.45 4.49
CA GLN A 21 -1.26 6.90 3.49
C GLN A 21 -1.57 8.39 3.63
N GLU A 22 -1.84 8.87 4.84
CA GLU A 22 -2.12 10.27 5.12
C GLU A 22 -0.93 11.16 4.77
N ASP A 23 0.29 10.74 5.10
CA ASP A 23 1.52 11.46 4.81
C ASP A 23 1.80 11.55 3.29
N ILE A 24 1.63 10.45 2.56
CA ILE A 24 1.74 10.44 1.08
C ILE A 24 0.68 11.35 0.45
N MET A 25 -0.59 11.21 0.86
CA MET A 25 -1.70 11.99 0.28
C MET A 25 -1.58 13.48 0.62
N THR A 26 -1.19 13.82 1.84
CA THR A 26 -0.92 15.20 2.25
C THR A 26 0.24 15.79 1.46
N GLY A 27 1.32 15.02 1.30
CA GLY A 27 2.46 15.43 0.49
C GLY A 27 2.09 15.77 -0.95
N ILE A 28 1.30 14.91 -1.60
CA ILE A 28 0.77 15.12 -2.95
C ILE A 28 -0.16 16.34 -2.99
N ALA A 29 -1.07 16.49 -2.02
CA ALA A 29 -2.05 17.58 -2.00
C ALA A 29 -1.41 18.95 -1.76
N VAL A 30 -0.40 19.02 -0.89
CA VAL A 30 0.28 20.28 -0.53
C VAL A 30 1.24 20.74 -1.63
N ARG A 31 1.96 19.81 -2.27
CA ARG A 31 3.01 20.16 -3.25
C ARG A 31 2.57 20.05 -4.71
N GLY A 32 1.45 19.38 -4.97
CA GLY A 32 1.00 19.04 -6.32
C GLY A 32 1.87 17.96 -6.97
N MET A 33 1.34 17.30 -8.02
CA MET A 33 2.12 16.31 -8.82
C MET A 33 3.02 16.96 -9.88
N ASN A 34 3.13 18.29 -9.88
CA ASN A 34 3.82 19.01 -10.94
C ASN A 34 5.34 19.03 -10.67
N GLN A 35 6.03 18.02 -11.20
CA GLN A 35 7.49 17.92 -11.26
C GLN A 35 8.19 17.96 -9.89
N PRO A 36 8.12 16.87 -9.11
CA PRO A 36 8.90 16.77 -7.88
C PRO A 36 10.38 16.95 -8.19
N THR A 37 11.11 17.59 -7.27
CA THR A 37 12.58 17.54 -7.31
C THR A 37 13.05 16.09 -7.15
N SER A 38 14.29 15.78 -7.58
CA SER A 38 14.87 14.44 -7.44
C SER A 38 14.79 13.94 -5.99
N GLU A 39 15.14 14.79 -5.02
CA GLU A 39 15.08 14.47 -3.59
C GLU A 39 13.66 14.18 -3.09
N GLU A 40 12.68 15.00 -3.47
CA GLU A 40 11.28 14.78 -3.10
C GLU A 40 10.73 13.50 -3.73
N GLY A 41 11.08 13.24 -4.99
CA GLY A 41 10.73 12.01 -5.69
C GLY A 41 11.22 10.78 -4.92
N HIS A 42 12.51 10.74 -4.57
CA HIS A 42 13.08 9.65 -3.78
C HIS A 42 12.41 9.51 -2.41
N LEU A 43 12.10 10.63 -1.74
CA LEU A 43 11.41 10.61 -0.45
C LEU A 43 10.05 9.92 -0.58
N TYR A 44 9.20 10.34 -1.51
CA TYR A 44 7.86 9.77 -1.66
C TYR A 44 7.87 8.34 -2.20
N ILE A 45 8.79 8.01 -3.11
CA ILE A 45 8.97 6.63 -3.57
C ILE A 45 9.34 5.72 -2.39
N ASN A 46 10.25 6.15 -1.51
CA ASN A 46 10.58 5.38 -0.31
C ASN A 46 9.38 5.22 0.64
N LYS A 47 8.54 6.25 0.79
CA LYS A 47 7.28 6.13 1.58
C LYS A 47 6.31 5.14 0.93
N MET A 48 6.14 5.20 -0.39
CA MET A 48 5.28 4.27 -1.13
C MET A 48 5.78 2.82 -1.03
N ARG A 49 7.11 2.59 -1.08
CA ARG A 49 7.71 1.27 -0.86
C ARG A 49 7.42 0.74 0.54
N GLN A 50 7.56 1.58 1.55
CA GLN A 50 7.24 1.21 2.94
C GLN A 50 5.75 0.88 3.09
N LEU A 51 4.87 1.71 2.53
CA LEU A 51 3.43 1.45 2.53
C LEU A 51 3.09 0.11 1.88
N LEU A 52 3.67 -0.16 0.71
CA LEU A 52 3.46 -1.40 -0.03
C LEU A 52 3.87 -2.64 0.78
N GLU A 53 5.01 -2.58 1.48
CA GLU A 53 5.49 -3.66 2.33
C GLU A 53 4.58 -3.89 3.55
N LYS A 54 4.08 -2.83 4.16
CA LYS A 54 3.11 -2.92 5.27
C LYS A 54 1.79 -3.52 4.80
N GLN A 55 1.29 -3.11 3.64
CA GLN A 55 0.07 -3.65 3.04
C GLN A 55 0.23 -5.13 2.67
N ARG A 56 1.39 -5.55 2.13
CA ARG A 56 1.71 -6.96 1.87
C ARG A 56 1.64 -7.80 3.15
N ASN A 57 2.28 -7.33 4.21
CA ASN A 57 2.28 -8.02 5.51
C ASN A 57 0.89 -8.07 6.14
N PHE A 58 0.10 -7.00 6.02
CA PHE A 58 -1.27 -6.97 6.51
C PHE A 58 -2.20 -7.90 5.72
N MET A 59 -2.07 -7.93 4.39
CA MET A 59 -2.80 -8.85 3.52
C MET A 59 -2.46 -10.31 3.85
N PHE A 60 -1.21 -10.62 4.16
CA PHE A 60 -0.81 -11.94 4.62
C PHE A 60 -1.52 -12.31 5.94
N ARG A 61 -1.57 -11.40 6.92
CA ARG A 61 -2.29 -11.62 8.18
C ARG A 61 -3.78 -11.89 7.96
N LEU A 62 -4.43 -11.11 7.08
CA LEU A 62 -5.82 -11.32 6.69
C LEU A 62 -6.02 -12.67 5.98
N HIS A 63 -5.02 -13.17 5.25
CA HIS A 63 -5.11 -14.46 4.59
C HIS A 63 -5.04 -15.65 5.56
N LEU A 64 -4.33 -15.48 6.68
CA LEU A 64 -4.25 -16.48 7.74
C LEU A 64 -5.53 -16.54 8.58
N GLU A 65 -6.31 -15.46 8.59
CA GLU A 65 -7.60 -15.41 9.27
C GLU A 65 -8.71 -15.93 8.32
N THR A 66 -9.37 -17.01 8.72
CA THR A 66 -10.38 -17.69 7.89
C THR A 66 -11.76 -17.75 8.53
N GLU A 67 -11.86 -17.43 9.82
CA GLU A 67 -13.10 -17.60 10.60
C GLU A 67 -13.79 -16.26 10.87
N ASP A 68 -13.05 -15.16 10.80
CA ASP A 68 -13.52 -13.83 11.13
C ASP A 68 -14.19 -13.12 9.93
N PRO A 69 -15.51 -12.86 9.96
CA PRO A 69 -16.21 -12.22 8.87
C PRO A 69 -15.69 -10.81 8.55
N ASP A 70 -15.29 -10.04 9.57
CA ASP A 70 -14.77 -8.69 9.39
C ASP A 70 -13.44 -8.73 8.60
N ALA A 71 -12.61 -9.76 8.83
CA ALA A 71 -11.32 -9.93 8.15
C ALA A 71 -11.50 -10.38 6.70
N LEU A 72 -12.47 -11.28 6.45
CA LEU A 72 -12.85 -11.71 5.11
C LEU A 72 -13.38 -10.53 4.28
N GLU A 73 -14.24 -9.70 4.85
CA GLU A 73 -14.76 -8.50 4.19
C GLU A 73 -13.62 -7.51 3.86
N MET A 74 -12.73 -7.24 4.80
CA MET A 74 -11.57 -6.35 4.57
C MET A 74 -10.67 -6.87 3.44
N LYS A 75 -10.45 -8.18 3.38
CA LYS A 75 -9.67 -8.82 2.31
C LYS A 75 -10.32 -8.61 0.95
N GLU A 76 -11.64 -8.74 0.85
CA GLU A 76 -12.39 -8.49 -0.38
C GLU A 76 -12.31 -7.01 -0.79
N GLN A 77 -12.47 -6.07 0.15
CA GLN A 77 -12.34 -4.64 -0.11
C GLN A 77 -10.95 -4.26 -0.65
N ILE A 78 -9.89 -4.87 -0.11
CA ILE A 78 -8.52 -4.68 -0.62
C ILE A 78 -8.39 -5.22 -2.06
N LEU A 79 -8.97 -6.39 -2.35
CA LEU A 79 -8.95 -6.96 -3.70
C LEU A 79 -9.72 -6.11 -4.71
N GLU A 80 -10.89 -5.58 -4.33
CA GLU A 80 -11.65 -4.66 -5.18
C GLU A 80 -10.86 -3.37 -5.43
N SER A 81 -10.23 -2.81 -4.40
CA SER A 81 -9.36 -1.65 -4.54
C SER A 81 -8.18 -1.93 -5.49
N ALA A 82 -7.57 -3.12 -5.41
CA ALA A 82 -6.52 -3.54 -6.32
C ALA A 82 -7.02 -3.66 -7.77
N LYS A 83 -8.23 -4.16 -8.01
CA LYS A 83 -8.85 -4.19 -9.35
C LYS A 83 -9.02 -2.80 -9.93
N PHE A 84 -9.50 -1.85 -9.13
CA PHE A 84 -9.60 -0.45 -9.52
C PHE A 84 -8.24 0.16 -9.89
N LEU A 85 -7.16 -0.29 -9.24
CA LEU A 85 -5.79 0.16 -9.51
C LEU A 85 -5.10 -0.62 -10.64
N GLY A 86 -5.79 -1.58 -11.28
CA GLY A 86 -5.28 -2.30 -12.46
C GLY A 86 -4.84 -3.75 -12.21
N LEU A 87 -5.23 -4.37 -11.10
CA LEU A 87 -5.12 -5.82 -10.93
C LEU A 87 -5.90 -6.52 -12.06
N LYS A 88 -5.21 -7.35 -12.85
CA LYS A 88 -5.79 -8.02 -14.01
C LYS A 88 -6.59 -9.27 -13.60
N ASP A 89 -7.56 -9.64 -14.44
CA ASP A 89 -8.27 -10.90 -14.28
C ASP A 89 -7.31 -12.09 -14.29
N GLY A 90 -7.40 -12.95 -13.26
CA GLY A 90 -6.52 -14.11 -13.08
C GLY A 90 -5.14 -13.79 -12.48
N GLN A 91 -4.79 -12.51 -12.29
CA GLN A 91 -3.59 -12.13 -11.54
C GLN A 91 -3.86 -12.29 -10.04
N ASN A 92 -2.92 -12.91 -9.31
CA ASN A 92 -3.04 -12.98 -7.85
C ASN A 92 -2.50 -11.69 -7.19
N ILE A 93 -2.93 -11.43 -5.96
CA ILE A 93 -2.56 -10.21 -5.24
C ILE A 93 -1.04 -10.09 -5.01
N SER A 94 -0.34 -11.21 -4.84
CA SER A 94 1.12 -11.23 -4.66
C SER A 94 1.86 -10.72 -5.90
N GLN A 95 1.47 -11.18 -7.09
CA GLN A 95 1.97 -10.72 -8.38
C GLN A 95 1.64 -9.26 -8.63
N PHE A 96 0.52 -8.78 -8.10
CA PHE A 96 0.17 -7.37 -8.19
C PHE A 96 1.05 -6.50 -7.32
N PHE A 97 1.35 -6.92 -6.10
CA PHE A 97 2.34 -6.23 -5.28
C PHE A 97 3.72 -6.17 -5.94
N GLU A 98 4.15 -7.23 -6.64
CA GLU A 98 5.38 -7.22 -7.45
C GLU A 98 5.28 -6.20 -8.60
N THR A 99 4.15 -6.15 -9.31
CA THR A 99 3.91 -5.15 -10.37
C THR A 99 4.01 -3.72 -9.84
N LEU A 100 3.49 -3.46 -8.64
CA LEU A 100 3.60 -2.15 -7.97
C LEU A 100 5.05 -1.85 -7.58
N SER A 101 5.79 -2.84 -7.06
CA SER A 101 7.22 -2.70 -6.76
C SER A 101 8.02 -2.31 -8.00
N ASP A 102 7.82 -3.00 -9.12
CA ASP A 102 8.49 -2.71 -10.40
C ASP A 102 8.12 -1.31 -10.92
N THR A 103 6.87 -0.88 -10.69
CA THR A 103 6.40 0.46 -11.08
C THR A 103 7.12 1.54 -10.26
N LEU A 104 7.29 1.33 -8.96
CA LEU A 104 8.04 2.25 -8.11
C LEU A 104 9.53 2.32 -8.49
N GLU A 105 10.13 1.21 -8.91
CA GLU A 105 11.50 1.20 -9.43
C GLU A 105 11.64 2.01 -10.73
N LYS A 106 10.71 1.85 -11.67
CA LYS A 106 10.70 2.66 -12.89
C LYS A 106 10.52 4.15 -12.61
N LEU A 107 9.59 4.50 -11.72
CA LEU A 107 9.38 5.88 -11.29
C LEU A 107 10.64 6.49 -10.68
N GLU A 108 11.42 5.69 -9.92
CA GLU A 108 12.67 6.17 -9.36
C GLU A 108 13.74 6.42 -10.42
N ASN A 109 13.83 5.53 -11.41
CA ASN A 109 14.76 5.67 -12.54
C ASN A 109 14.41 6.86 -13.46
N ASP A 110 13.13 7.23 -13.51
CA ASP A 110 12.63 8.35 -14.32
C ASP A 110 12.75 9.71 -13.59
N LEU A 111 13.20 9.73 -12.32
CA LEU A 111 13.44 10.98 -11.61
C LEU A 111 14.55 11.80 -12.31
N PRO A 112 14.41 13.13 -12.34
CA PRO A 112 15.42 13.99 -12.94
C PRO A 112 16.79 13.76 -12.26
N SER A 113 17.82 13.62 -13.08
CA SER A 113 19.21 13.65 -12.61
C SER A 113 19.53 15.06 -12.10
N ASN A 114 20.10 15.15 -10.90
CA ASN A 114 20.56 16.41 -10.30
C ASN A 114 21.55 17.17 -11.20
#